data_AF-A0A7X7LLP0-F1
#
_entry.id   AF-A0A7X7LLP0-F1
#
_cell.length_a   1.000
_cell.length_b   1.000
_cell.length_c   1.000
_cell.angle_alpha   90.00
_cell.angle_beta   90.00
_cell.angle_gamma   90.00
#
_symmetry.space_group_name_H-M   'P 1'
#
loop_
_entity.id
_entity.type
_entity.pdbx_description
1 polymer ?
#
loop_
_entity_poly.entity_id
_entity_poly.type
_entity_poly.pdbx_seq_one_letter_code
_entity_poly.pdbx_strand_id
1 'polypeptide(L)'
;MDYESVGRFNTEKAKKILKLLREQVPHIHWELGWGDGQILDVMKYANICVPEFQHDEAEYIITLLENGEDLSDYQPDSRFPILFEKDNGMFHVVKPLTLFAENVQDLIIILESGSNEDMCDYLGRISQMLLNIYSLQIHLPECAGGNYYQPWLGFSLANKFGRFSSYYDVIDPSHSKLDNRSLEKTVEEILEILQTGLVHYEMFLETGNHVYLSMAASVWKNQYQGELGWGAGVVNALKVLHYAIISLQQGVRTDLPRE
;
A
#
# COMPACT_ATOMS: atom_id res chain seq x y z
N MET A 1 14.86 26.40 6.12
CA MET A 1 14.52 25.28 5.23
C MET A 1 15.83 24.80 4.68
N ASP A 2 16.19 23.56 4.98
CA ASP A 2 17.43 22.99 4.50
C ASP A 2 17.21 22.53 3.05
N TYR A 3 18.15 22.90 2.19
CA TYR A 3 18.12 22.57 0.77
C TYR A 3 19.09 21.43 0.54
N GLU A 4 18.61 20.39 -0.10
CA GLU A 4 19.39 19.21 -0.44
C GLU A 4 19.79 19.24 -1.91
N SER A 5 20.97 18.68 -2.22
CA SER A 5 21.46 18.62 -3.59
C SER A 5 20.94 17.38 -4.30
N VAL A 6 20.46 17.56 -5.53
CA VAL A 6 19.94 16.50 -6.42
C VAL A 6 20.91 16.18 -7.56
N GLY A 7 22.10 16.77 -7.54
CA GLY A 7 23.12 16.55 -8.55
C GLY A 7 24.14 17.67 -8.64
N ARG A 8 25.36 17.29 -9.03
CA ARG A 8 26.49 18.19 -9.24
C ARG A 8 26.87 18.23 -10.71
N PHE A 9 26.83 19.42 -11.30
CA PHE A 9 27.04 19.61 -12.73
C PHE A 9 28.12 20.65 -12.99
N ASN A 10 28.68 20.66 -14.20
CA ASN A 10 29.45 21.81 -14.67
C ASN A 10 28.59 23.09 -14.56
N THR A 11 29.15 24.21 -14.10
CA THR A 11 28.40 25.45 -13.84
C THR A 11 27.56 25.93 -15.04
N GLU A 12 28.07 25.82 -16.26
CA GLU A 12 27.34 26.21 -17.46
C GLU A 12 26.24 25.20 -17.84
N LYS A 13 26.46 23.90 -17.57
CA LYS A 13 25.43 22.86 -17.72
C LYS A 13 24.32 23.07 -16.67
N ALA A 14 24.68 23.31 -15.42
CA ALA A 14 23.77 23.54 -14.30
C ALA A 14 22.80 24.70 -14.59
N LYS A 15 23.32 25.85 -15.07
CA LYS A 15 22.50 27.01 -15.43
C LYS A 15 21.49 26.69 -16.54
N LYS A 16 21.88 25.91 -17.55
CA LYS A 16 20.98 25.50 -18.65
C LYS A 16 19.88 24.57 -18.15
N ILE A 17 20.25 23.55 -17.37
CA ILE A 17 19.31 22.61 -16.76
C ILE A 17 18.35 23.36 -15.84
N LEU A 18 18.86 24.23 -14.96
CA LEU A 18 18.05 24.99 -14.02
C LEU A 18 17.01 25.87 -14.73
N LYS A 19 17.38 26.48 -15.87
CA LYS A 19 16.43 27.25 -16.69
C LYS A 19 15.30 26.35 -17.21
N LEU A 20 15.65 25.19 -17.77
CA LEU A 20 14.68 24.24 -18.32
C LEU A 20 13.76 23.67 -17.22
N LEU A 21 14.31 23.29 -16.07
CA LEU A 21 13.55 22.81 -14.91
C LEU A 21 12.55 23.85 -14.39
N ARG A 22 12.95 25.12 -14.32
CA ARG A 22 12.04 26.21 -13.91
C ARG A 22 10.95 26.50 -14.94
N GLU A 23 11.17 26.17 -16.21
CA GLU A 23 10.19 26.33 -17.29
C GLU A 23 9.23 25.14 -17.37
N GLN A 24 9.74 23.91 -17.27
CA GLN A 24 8.97 22.68 -17.49
C GLN A 24 8.41 22.06 -16.19
N VAL A 25 9.04 22.34 -15.04
CA VAL A 25 8.66 21.79 -13.71
C VAL A 25 8.65 22.91 -12.65
N PRO A 26 7.75 23.90 -12.78
CA PRO A 26 7.78 25.11 -11.95
C PRO A 26 7.31 24.89 -10.49
N HIS A 27 6.71 23.75 -10.17
CA HIS A 27 6.21 23.44 -8.82
C HIS A 27 7.31 23.02 -7.84
N ILE A 28 8.48 22.60 -8.34
CA ILE A 28 9.66 22.36 -7.52
C ILE A 28 10.45 23.65 -7.38
N HIS A 29 10.87 23.94 -6.16
CA HIS A 29 11.65 25.13 -5.88
C HIS A 29 13.13 24.88 -6.13
N TRP A 30 13.52 25.01 -7.39
CA TRP A 30 14.88 24.79 -7.85
C TRP A 30 15.80 25.96 -7.54
N GLU A 31 16.89 25.69 -6.82
CA GLU A 31 17.93 26.66 -6.51
C GLU A 31 19.31 26.20 -6.97
N LEU A 32 20.17 27.18 -7.28
CA LEU A 32 21.57 26.92 -7.56
C LEU A 32 22.34 26.96 -6.24
N GLY A 33 22.80 25.79 -5.79
CA GLY A 33 23.65 25.66 -4.62
C GLY A 33 25.14 25.68 -4.98
N TRP A 34 25.96 26.17 -4.07
CA TRP A 34 27.41 26.04 -4.12
C TRP A 34 27.81 25.10 -2.98
N GLY A 35 28.38 23.94 -3.30
CA GLY A 35 28.85 23.01 -2.27
C GLY A 35 30.09 23.53 -1.53
N ASP A 36 30.54 22.80 -0.51
CA ASP A 36 31.73 23.09 0.32
C ASP A 36 33.07 22.90 -0.42
N GLY A 37 33.15 23.37 -1.67
CA GLY A 37 34.33 23.29 -2.53
C GLY A 37 35.25 24.51 -2.41
N GLN A 38 36.50 24.37 -2.84
CA GLN A 38 37.40 25.51 -3.01
C GLN A 38 36.84 26.48 -4.07
N ILE A 39 37.18 27.77 -4.01
CA ILE A 39 36.68 28.81 -4.93
C ILE A 39 36.81 28.41 -6.42
N LEU A 40 37.93 27.76 -6.79
CA LEU A 40 38.16 27.27 -8.15
C LEU A 40 37.23 26.12 -8.56
N ASP A 41 36.80 25.32 -7.61
CA ASP A 41 35.89 24.19 -7.80
C ASP A 41 34.43 24.69 -7.93
N VAL A 42 34.06 25.70 -7.14
CA VAL A 42 32.80 26.45 -7.25
C VAL A 42 32.65 27.13 -8.61
N MET A 43 33.74 27.66 -9.19
CA MET A 43 33.70 28.24 -10.53
C MET A 43 33.44 27.19 -11.63
N LYS A 44 33.83 25.94 -11.41
CA LYS A 44 33.73 24.85 -12.40
C LYS A 44 32.45 24.03 -12.26
N TYR A 45 31.97 23.84 -11.03
CA TYR A 45 30.83 23.00 -10.71
C TYR A 45 29.84 23.71 -9.80
N ALA A 46 28.56 23.46 -10.05
CA ALA A 46 27.46 23.93 -9.23
C ALA A 46 26.52 22.77 -8.90
N ASN A 47 25.85 22.89 -7.77
CA ASN A 47 24.80 21.96 -7.37
C ASN A 47 23.44 22.53 -7.79
N ILE A 48 22.53 21.64 -8.21
CA ILE A 48 21.11 21.96 -8.21
C ILE A 48 20.57 21.46 -6.88
N CYS A 49 19.86 22.34 -6.18
CA CYS A 49 19.32 22.06 -4.86
C CYS A 49 17.83 22.36 -4.80
N VAL A 50 17.13 21.65 -3.92
CA VAL A 50 15.70 21.79 -3.66
C VAL A 50 15.43 21.67 -2.16
N PRO A 51 14.31 22.17 -1.63
CA PRO A 51 13.89 21.85 -0.27
C PRO A 51 13.86 20.34 -0.03
N GLU A 52 14.30 19.88 1.14
CA GLU A 52 14.35 18.45 1.52
C GLU A 52 13.07 17.68 1.16
N PHE A 53 11.89 18.24 1.42
CA PHE A 53 10.60 17.59 1.11
C PHE A 53 10.30 17.41 -0.40
N GLN A 54 11.09 18.02 -1.30
CA GLN A 54 10.97 17.89 -2.75
C GLN A 54 12.13 17.08 -3.37
N HIS A 55 13.07 16.57 -2.56
CA HIS A 55 14.31 15.95 -3.01
C HIS A 55 14.07 14.72 -3.91
N ASP A 56 13.23 13.78 -3.47
CA ASP A 56 12.93 12.56 -4.24
C ASP A 56 12.35 12.86 -5.64
N GLU A 57 11.53 13.89 -5.77
CA GLU A 57 11.01 14.34 -7.08
C GLU A 57 12.10 14.88 -7.97
N ALA A 58 12.90 15.73 -7.37
CA ALA A 58 13.90 16.46 -8.09
C ALA A 58 14.99 15.51 -8.60
N GLU A 59 15.36 14.47 -7.84
CA GLU A 59 16.28 13.42 -8.28
C GLU A 59 15.73 12.61 -9.46
N TYR A 60 14.45 12.24 -9.43
CA TYR A 60 13.79 11.55 -10.54
C TYR A 60 13.78 12.39 -11.82
N ILE A 61 13.37 13.65 -11.72
CA ILE A 61 13.33 14.58 -12.86
C ILE A 61 14.72 14.80 -13.46
N ILE A 62 15.75 14.95 -12.60
CA ILE A 62 17.13 15.05 -13.04
C ILE A 62 17.53 13.80 -13.84
N THR A 63 17.14 12.61 -13.37
CA THR A 63 17.41 11.35 -14.07
C THR A 63 16.75 11.30 -15.45
N LEU A 64 15.46 11.67 -15.56
CA LEU A 64 14.76 11.76 -16.86
C LEU A 64 15.45 12.72 -17.82
N LEU A 65 15.86 13.89 -17.32
CA LEU A 65 16.55 14.91 -18.11
C LEU A 65 17.94 14.44 -18.58
N GLU A 66 18.70 13.74 -17.73
CA GLU A 66 20.00 13.19 -18.12
C GLU A 66 19.88 12.06 -19.15
N ASN A 67 18.75 11.34 -19.16
CA ASN A 67 18.40 10.34 -20.18
C ASN A 67 17.87 10.96 -21.48
N GLY A 68 17.68 12.28 -21.54
CA GLY A 68 17.25 13.00 -22.73
C GLY A 68 15.75 13.00 -22.98
N GLU A 69 14.95 12.76 -21.94
CA GLU A 69 13.48 12.85 -22.03
C GLU A 69 13.00 14.32 -22.06
N ASP A 70 11.85 14.54 -22.71
CA ASP A 70 11.18 15.86 -22.74
C ASP A 70 10.26 16.00 -21.52
N LEU A 71 10.49 17.02 -20.69
CA LEU A 71 9.69 17.26 -19.49
C LEU A 71 8.57 18.27 -19.74
N SER A 72 8.33 18.72 -20.97
CA SER A 72 7.26 19.70 -21.25
C SER A 72 5.86 19.22 -20.83
N ASP A 73 5.65 17.92 -20.84
CA ASP A 73 4.42 17.26 -20.38
C ASP A 73 4.58 16.59 -18.99
N TYR A 74 5.70 16.85 -18.29
CA TYR A 74 5.94 16.30 -16.96
C TYR A 74 4.90 16.82 -15.98
N GLN A 75 4.30 15.88 -15.25
CA GLN A 75 3.32 16.16 -14.22
C GLN A 75 3.86 15.59 -12.89
N PRO A 76 3.67 16.26 -11.75
CA PRO A 76 4.26 15.83 -10.46
C PRO A 76 3.95 14.38 -10.03
N ASP A 77 2.85 13.84 -10.53
CA ASP A 77 2.35 12.46 -10.40
C ASP A 77 3.08 11.44 -11.30
N SER A 78 3.83 11.91 -12.30
CA SER A 78 4.60 11.09 -13.25
C SER A 78 5.80 10.38 -12.61
N ARG A 79 6.15 10.71 -11.36
CA ARG A 79 7.10 9.95 -10.54
C ARG A 79 6.70 8.50 -10.29
N PHE A 80 5.39 8.24 -10.26
CA PHE A 80 4.84 6.93 -9.96
C PHE A 80 3.87 6.53 -11.08
N PRO A 81 4.35 6.33 -12.31
CA PRO A 81 3.50 6.10 -13.48
C PRO A 81 2.68 4.81 -13.38
N ILE A 82 3.04 3.92 -12.44
CA ILE A 82 2.31 2.69 -12.11
C ILE A 82 1.19 2.89 -11.08
N LEU A 83 1.21 4.00 -10.33
CA LEU A 83 0.22 4.33 -9.30
C LEU A 83 -0.91 5.20 -9.84
N PHE A 84 -0.71 5.84 -10.98
CA PHE A 84 -1.67 6.76 -11.59
C PHE A 84 -2.05 6.34 -13.01
N GLU A 85 -3.33 6.51 -13.36
CA GLU A 85 -3.85 6.44 -14.72
C GLU A 85 -4.25 7.85 -15.18
N LYS A 86 -3.97 8.15 -16.45
CA LYS A 86 -4.35 9.43 -17.05
C LYS A 86 -5.66 9.27 -17.80
N ASP A 87 -6.71 9.96 -17.36
CA ASP A 87 -8.00 10.05 -18.05
C ASP A 87 -8.33 11.52 -18.34
N ASN A 88 -8.63 11.84 -19.61
CA ASN A 88 -8.94 13.20 -20.07
C ASN A 88 -7.95 14.31 -19.62
N GLY A 89 -6.66 13.96 -19.48
CA GLY A 89 -5.62 14.90 -19.05
C GLY A 89 -5.49 15.07 -17.53
N MET A 90 -6.34 14.41 -16.75
CA MET A 90 -6.27 14.36 -15.29
C MET A 90 -5.68 13.01 -14.85
N PHE A 91 -4.83 13.02 -13.83
CA PHE A 91 -4.32 11.80 -13.23
C PHE A 91 -5.23 11.37 -12.08
N HIS A 92 -5.57 10.10 -12.11
CA HIS A 92 -6.34 9.41 -11.08
C HIS A 92 -5.50 8.27 -10.53
N VAL A 93 -5.68 7.93 -9.27
CA VAL A 93 -5.10 6.69 -8.75
C VAL A 93 -5.60 5.52 -9.61
N VAL A 94 -4.70 4.59 -9.96
CA VAL A 94 -5.08 3.43 -10.77
C VAL A 94 -6.26 2.69 -10.14
N LYS A 95 -7.28 2.41 -10.95
CA LYS A 95 -8.53 1.80 -10.49
C LYS A 95 -8.38 0.58 -9.57
N PRO A 96 -7.45 -0.36 -9.80
CA PRO A 96 -7.25 -1.50 -8.91
C PRO A 96 -6.90 -1.09 -7.47
N LEU A 97 -6.09 -0.04 -7.29
CA LEU A 97 -5.65 0.42 -5.97
C LEU A 97 -6.80 1.09 -5.20
N THR A 98 -7.60 1.90 -5.90
CA THR A 98 -8.82 2.50 -5.33
C THR A 98 -9.83 1.44 -4.91
N LEU A 99 -10.14 0.49 -5.80
CA LEU A 99 -11.06 -0.62 -5.49
C LEU A 99 -10.55 -1.49 -4.33
N PHE A 100 -9.24 -1.72 -4.26
CA PHE A 100 -8.65 -2.46 -3.14
C PHE A 100 -8.89 -1.75 -1.82
N ALA A 101 -8.61 -0.43 -1.75
CA ALA A 101 -8.84 0.38 -0.57
C ALA A 101 -10.32 0.38 -0.14
N GLU A 102 -11.24 0.54 -1.08
CA GLU A 102 -12.69 0.50 -0.83
C GLU A 102 -13.13 -0.85 -0.24
N ASN A 103 -12.68 -1.98 -0.79
CA ASN A 103 -13.04 -3.30 -0.26
C ASN A 103 -12.45 -3.55 1.14
N VAL A 104 -11.25 -3.04 1.42
CA VAL A 104 -10.66 -3.11 2.77
C VAL A 104 -11.50 -2.30 3.76
N GLN A 105 -11.91 -1.09 3.39
CA GLN A 105 -12.77 -0.25 4.22
C GLN A 105 -14.12 -0.91 4.49
N ASP A 106 -14.76 -1.46 3.47
CA ASP A 106 -16.04 -2.19 3.59
C ASP A 106 -15.91 -3.42 4.50
N LEU A 107 -14.81 -4.17 4.40
CA LEU A 107 -14.53 -5.29 5.29
C LEU A 107 -14.45 -4.83 6.76
N ILE A 108 -13.75 -3.73 7.04
CA ILE A 108 -13.63 -3.16 8.40
C ILE A 108 -15.02 -2.77 8.91
N ILE A 109 -15.82 -2.08 8.11
CA ILE A 109 -17.19 -1.67 8.47
C ILE A 109 -18.07 -2.90 8.79
N ILE A 110 -18.03 -3.93 7.95
CA ILE A 110 -18.76 -5.19 8.18
C ILE A 110 -18.34 -5.77 9.53
N LEU A 111 -17.04 -5.88 9.77
CA LEU A 111 -16.53 -6.47 11.00
C LEU A 111 -16.93 -5.65 12.24
N GLU A 112 -16.86 -4.32 12.19
CA GLU A 112 -17.23 -3.43 13.28
C GLU A 112 -18.73 -3.44 13.62
N SER A 113 -19.60 -3.53 12.60
CA SER A 113 -21.05 -3.48 12.75
C SER A 113 -21.66 -4.61 13.61
N GLY A 114 -20.91 -5.68 13.86
CA GLY A 114 -21.29 -6.81 14.71
C GLY A 114 -22.38 -7.71 14.10
N SER A 115 -22.66 -8.86 14.72
CA SER A 115 -23.61 -9.88 14.21
C SER A 115 -25.09 -9.57 14.53
N ASN A 116 -25.51 -8.30 14.49
CA ASN A 116 -26.92 -7.97 14.72
C ASN A 116 -27.85 -8.47 13.61
N GLU A 117 -27.27 -8.94 12.50
CA GLU A 117 -27.91 -9.58 11.35
C GLU A 117 -27.83 -11.13 11.44
N ASP A 118 -28.49 -11.83 10.50
CA ASP A 118 -28.36 -13.28 10.33
C ASP A 118 -26.87 -13.65 10.22
N MET A 119 -26.39 -14.55 11.09
CA MET A 119 -24.99 -14.99 11.11
C MET A 119 -24.57 -15.59 9.76
N CYS A 120 -25.48 -16.24 9.04
CA CYS A 120 -25.20 -16.76 7.70
C CYS A 120 -24.90 -15.62 6.70
N ASP A 121 -25.67 -14.54 6.75
CA ASP A 121 -25.47 -13.37 5.88
C ASP A 121 -24.20 -12.61 6.28
N TYR A 122 -23.99 -12.42 7.58
CA TYR A 122 -22.78 -11.80 8.12
C TYR A 122 -21.49 -12.49 7.64
N LEU A 123 -21.41 -13.81 7.81
CA LEU A 123 -20.26 -14.60 7.34
C LEU A 123 -20.15 -14.59 5.80
N GLY A 124 -21.28 -14.56 5.09
CA GLY A 124 -21.33 -14.44 3.64
C GLY A 124 -20.71 -13.13 3.14
N ARG A 125 -21.06 -12.00 3.76
CA ARG A 125 -20.52 -10.68 3.44
C ARG A 125 -19.01 -10.59 3.70
N ILE A 126 -18.54 -11.13 4.83
CA ILE A 126 -17.09 -11.24 5.13
C ILE A 126 -16.39 -12.06 4.04
N SER A 127 -16.94 -13.22 3.68
CA SER A 127 -16.37 -14.09 2.65
C SER A 127 -16.27 -13.38 1.29
N GLN A 128 -17.31 -12.63 0.92
CA GLN A 128 -17.31 -11.87 -0.32
C GLN A 128 -16.22 -10.79 -0.34
N MET A 129 -16.06 -10.04 0.74
CA MET A 129 -15.02 -9.00 0.81
C MET A 129 -13.61 -9.59 0.80
N LEU A 130 -13.37 -10.64 1.58
CA LEU A 130 -12.07 -11.33 1.57
C LEU A 130 -11.72 -11.87 0.18
N LEU A 131 -12.71 -12.43 -0.55
CA LEU A 131 -12.50 -12.89 -1.93
C LEU A 131 -12.18 -11.74 -2.89
N ASN A 132 -12.89 -10.63 -2.79
CA ASN A 132 -12.64 -9.45 -3.62
C ASN A 132 -11.22 -8.93 -3.41
N ILE A 133 -10.84 -8.71 -2.15
CA ILE A 133 -9.49 -8.23 -1.75
C ILE A 133 -8.42 -9.19 -2.27
N TYR A 134 -8.60 -10.50 -2.05
CA TYR A 134 -7.67 -11.50 -2.54
C TYR A 134 -7.51 -11.46 -4.07
N SER A 135 -8.61 -11.31 -4.80
CA SER A 135 -8.58 -11.27 -6.27
C SER A 135 -7.93 -10.00 -6.82
N LEU A 136 -8.09 -8.86 -6.15
CA LEU A 136 -7.53 -7.58 -6.58
C LEU A 136 -6.00 -7.51 -6.41
N GLN A 137 -5.43 -8.34 -5.54
CA GLN A 137 -3.99 -8.30 -5.23
C GLN A 137 -3.11 -8.44 -6.48
N ILE A 138 -3.49 -9.29 -7.43
CA ILE A 138 -2.68 -9.55 -8.63
C ILE A 138 -2.55 -8.29 -9.51
N HIS A 139 -3.49 -7.35 -9.37
CA HIS A 139 -3.56 -6.10 -10.11
C HIS A 139 -2.91 -4.92 -9.37
N LEU A 140 -2.45 -5.13 -8.14
CA LEU A 140 -1.72 -4.10 -7.40
C LEU A 140 -0.33 -3.85 -8.03
N PRO A 141 0.09 -2.58 -8.15
CA PRO A 141 1.39 -2.21 -8.72
C PRO A 141 2.55 -2.66 -7.82
N GLU A 142 3.71 -2.92 -8.43
CA GLU A 142 4.94 -3.24 -7.71
C GLU A 142 5.67 -1.95 -7.31
N CYS A 143 5.72 -1.66 -6.00
CA CYS A 143 6.38 -0.47 -5.47
C CYS A 143 7.52 -0.87 -4.53
N ALA A 144 8.66 -0.21 -4.65
CA ALA A 144 9.74 -0.30 -3.66
C ALA A 144 9.36 0.56 -2.45
N GLY A 145 8.75 -0.02 -1.42
CA GLY A 145 8.44 0.69 -0.18
C GLY A 145 9.67 0.81 0.74
N GLY A 146 9.91 2.02 1.23
CA GLY A 146 10.86 2.31 2.32
C GLY A 146 10.38 1.82 3.69
N ASN A 147 11.07 2.23 4.75
CA ASN A 147 10.81 1.76 6.12
C ASN A 147 9.38 2.07 6.61
N TYR A 148 8.68 1.02 7.05
CA TYR A 148 7.28 1.05 7.45
C TYR A 148 7.08 1.79 8.78
N TYR A 149 6.31 2.87 8.77
CA TYR A 149 5.65 3.37 9.99
C TYR A 149 4.35 2.59 10.18
N GLN A 150 4.30 1.71 11.17
CA GLN A 150 3.08 1.00 11.57
C GLN A 150 2.44 1.73 12.77
N PRO A 151 1.30 2.43 12.58
CA PRO A 151 0.50 2.79 13.73
C PRO A 151 -0.09 1.51 14.34
N TRP A 152 0.19 1.28 15.63
CA TRP A 152 -0.40 0.17 16.38
C TRP A 152 -1.91 0.35 16.47
N LEU A 153 -2.66 -0.51 15.79
CA LEU A 153 -4.12 -0.51 15.82
C LEU A 153 -4.61 -1.64 16.72
N GLY A 154 -5.12 -1.26 17.90
CA GLY A 154 -5.75 -2.18 18.82
C GLY A 154 -7.18 -2.47 18.39
N PHE A 155 -7.38 -3.45 17.51
CA PHE A 155 -8.69 -4.00 17.18
C PHE A 155 -8.80 -5.44 17.68
N SER A 156 -10.00 -5.85 18.12
CA SER A 156 -10.25 -7.24 18.55
C SER A 156 -11.58 -7.76 18.04
N LEU A 157 -11.53 -8.95 17.46
CA LEU A 157 -12.66 -9.75 16.99
C LEU A 157 -13.12 -10.79 18.02
N ALA A 158 -12.64 -10.71 19.27
CA ALA A 158 -12.92 -11.70 20.31
C ALA A 158 -14.41 -12.07 20.37
N ASN A 159 -14.69 -13.37 20.24
CA ASN A 159 -16.02 -14.00 20.29
C ASN A 159 -16.97 -13.68 19.12
N LYS A 160 -16.53 -13.01 18.05
CA LYS A 160 -17.41 -12.69 16.91
C LYS A 160 -17.77 -13.89 16.05
N PHE A 161 -16.94 -14.93 16.00
CA PHE A 161 -17.19 -16.13 15.20
C PHE A 161 -17.82 -17.28 16.01
N GLY A 162 -18.02 -17.10 17.32
CA GLY A 162 -18.74 -18.02 18.20
C GLY A 162 -18.19 -19.46 18.18
N ARG A 163 -19.00 -20.42 17.73
CA ARG A 163 -18.57 -21.84 17.67
C ARG A 163 -17.59 -22.15 16.53
N PHE A 164 -17.39 -21.21 15.60
CA PHE A 164 -16.52 -21.37 14.43
C PHE A 164 -15.14 -20.73 14.64
N SER A 165 -14.85 -20.28 15.86
CA SER A 165 -13.62 -19.59 16.22
C SER A 165 -12.38 -20.47 16.13
N SER A 166 -12.48 -21.80 16.27
CA SER A 166 -11.33 -22.71 16.26
C SER A 166 -11.33 -23.60 15.02
N TYR A 167 -10.17 -23.76 14.38
CA TYR A 167 -10.00 -24.63 13.23
C TYR A 167 -8.59 -25.24 13.16
N TYR A 168 -8.47 -26.35 12.43
CA TYR A 168 -7.16 -26.96 12.13
C TYR A 168 -6.67 -26.50 10.77
N ASP A 169 -5.45 -25.99 10.74
CA ASP A 169 -4.77 -25.59 9.52
C ASP A 169 -3.61 -26.54 9.19
N VAL A 170 -3.37 -26.75 7.90
CA VAL A 170 -2.20 -27.45 7.39
C VAL A 170 -1.26 -26.39 6.84
N ILE A 171 -0.40 -25.89 7.71
CA ILE A 171 0.49 -24.76 7.40
C ILE A 171 1.52 -25.16 6.34
N ASP A 172 2.09 -26.36 6.48
CA ASP A 172 3.04 -26.91 5.51
C ASP A 172 2.46 -28.20 4.89
N PRO A 173 1.96 -28.14 3.63
CA PRO A 173 1.44 -29.32 2.95
C PRO A 173 2.51 -30.35 2.63
N SER A 174 3.80 -29.98 2.66
CA SER A 174 4.91 -30.91 2.42
C SER A 174 5.32 -31.72 3.65
N HIS A 175 4.98 -31.25 4.86
CA HIS A 175 5.34 -31.92 6.13
C HIS A 175 4.13 -32.34 6.99
N SER A 176 2.90 -32.19 6.50
CA SER A 176 1.66 -32.66 7.16
C SER A 176 1.53 -32.21 8.62
N LYS A 177 1.98 -30.98 8.93
CA LYS A 177 1.87 -30.42 10.27
C LYS A 177 0.52 -29.75 10.44
N LEU A 178 -0.26 -30.24 11.42
CA LEU A 178 -1.54 -29.67 11.82
C LEU A 178 -1.32 -28.73 13.01
N ASP A 179 -1.79 -27.49 12.89
CA ASP A 179 -1.79 -26.52 13.99
C ASP A 179 -3.22 -26.04 14.27
N ASN A 180 -3.56 -25.89 15.55
CA ASN A 180 -4.83 -25.33 15.98
C ASN A 180 -4.76 -23.80 15.90
N ARG A 181 -5.67 -23.19 15.15
CA ARG A 181 -5.72 -21.75 14.87
C ARG A 181 -7.05 -21.16 15.31
N SER A 182 -7.02 -19.86 15.60
CA SER A 182 -8.23 -19.07 15.87
C SER A 182 -8.59 -18.24 14.65
N LEU A 183 -9.84 -18.32 14.21
CA LEU A 183 -10.35 -17.54 13.08
C LEU A 183 -10.30 -16.04 13.39
N GLU A 184 -10.60 -15.63 14.63
CA GLU A 184 -10.43 -14.25 15.08
C GLU A 184 -9.01 -13.77 14.86
N LYS A 185 -8.03 -14.52 15.35
CA LYS A 185 -6.62 -14.15 15.21
C LYS A 185 -6.18 -14.10 13.75
N THR A 186 -6.60 -15.08 12.94
CA THR A 186 -6.28 -15.07 11.50
C THR A 186 -6.87 -13.84 10.82
N VAL A 187 -8.12 -13.47 11.12
CA VAL A 187 -8.75 -12.29 10.52
C VAL A 187 -8.13 -10.99 11.08
N GLU A 188 -7.77 -10.94 12.36
CA GLU A 188 -7.04 -9.82 12.98
C GLU A 188 -5.67 -9.61 12.31
N GLU A 189 -4.89 -10.67 12.10
CA GLU A 189 -3.59 -10.63 11.42
C GLU A 189 -3.72 -10.13 9.96
N ILE A 190 -4.76 -10.56 9.23
CA ILE A 190 -5.05 -10.04 7.89
C ILE A 190 -5.36 -8.53 7.96
N LEU A 191 -6.24 -8.12 8.89
CA LEU A 191 -6.67 -6.74 9.00
C LEU A 191 -5.56 -5.79 9.41
N GLU A 192 -4.65 -6.21 10.29
CA GLU A 192 -3.50 -5.40 10.70
C GLU A 192 -2.71 -4.91 9.48
N ILE A 193 -2.46 -5.81 8.53
CA ILE A 193 -1.72 -5.50 7.29
C ILE A 193 -2.57 -4.65 6.35
N LEU A 194 -3.83 -5.05 6.12
CA LEU A 194 -4.71 -4.32 5.20
C LEU A 194 -4.98 -2.90 5.68
N GLN A 195 -5.22 -2.71 6.98
CA GLN A 195 -5.46 -1.42 7.60
C GLN A 195 -4.20 -0.56 7.62
N THR A 196 -3.01 -1.14 7.81
CA THR A 196 -1.74 -0.40 7.68
C THR A 196 -1.63 0.28 6.30
N GLY A 197 -1.91 -0.46 5.22
CA GLY A 197 -1.92 0.12 3.89
C GLY A 197 -3.05 1.15 3.69
N LEU A 198 -4.22 0.92 4.29
CA LEU A 198 -5.34 1.86 4.22
C LEU A 198 -5.02 3.20 4.88
N VAL A 199 -4.36 3.21 6.05
CA VAL A 199 -3.93 4.44 6.71
C VAL A 199 -3.01 5.25 5.80
N HIS A 200 -2.04 4.61 5.13
CA HIS A 200 -1.19 5.31 4.17
C HIS A 200 -1.99 5.82 2.96
N TYR A 201 -2.96 5.05 2.47
CA TYR A 201 -3.84 5.51 1.40
C TYR A 201 -4.65 6.75 1.80
N GLU A 202 -5.20 6.78 3.02
CA GLU A 202 -5.91 7.94 3.58
C GLU A 202 -4.99 9.14 3.75
N MET A 203 -3.78 8.95 4.26
CA MET A 203 -2.77 10.01 4.35
C MET A 203 -2.44 10.60 2.98
N PHE A 204 -2.40 9.79 1.92
CA PHE A 204 -2.28 10.29 0.55
C PHE A 204 -3.49 11.15 0.15
N LEU A 205 -4.73 10.70 0.41
CA LEU A 205 -5.93 11.47 0.10
C LEU A 205 -5.96 12.83 0.83
N GLU A 206 -5.48 12.89 2.06
CA GLU A 206 -5.43 14.10 2.87
C GLU A 206 -4.31 15.07 2.45
N THR A 207 -3.13 14.54 2.14
CA THR A 207 -1.91 15.35 1.94
C THR A 207 -1.52 15.55 0.48
N GLY A 208 -2.02 14.72 -0.42
CA GLY A 208 -1.55 14.60 -1.80
C GLY A 208 -0.15 14.01 -1.94
N ASN A 209 0.50 13.58 -0.85
CA ASN A 209 1.88 13.08 -0.90
C ASN A 209 1.93 11.64 -1.44
N HIS A 210 2.45 11.50 -2.66
CA HIS A 210 2.54 10.23 -3.37
C HIS A 210 3.40 9.16 -2.68
N VAL A 211 4.29 9.54 -1.75
CA VAL A 211 5.05 8.59 -0.93
C VAL A 211 4.10 7.69 -0.15
N TYR A 212 3.02 8.23 0.43
CA TYR A 212 2.05 7.43 1.17
C TYR A 212 1.27 6.47 0.26
N LEU A 213 0.97 6.87 -0.98
CA LEU A 213 0.32 5.99 -1.94
C LEU A 213 1.22 4.80 -2.33
N SER A 214 2.52 5.07 -2.53
CA SER A 214 3.53 4.04 -2.77
C SER A 214 3.68 3.10 -1.57
N MET A 215 3.68 3.63 -0.35
CA MET A 215 3.70 2.83 0.88
C MET A 215 2.47 1.92 1.00
N ALA A 216 1.27 2.43 0.71
CA ALA A 216 0.03 1.65 0.72
C ALA A 216 0.12 0.45 -0.24
N ALA A 217 0.49 0.69 -1.50
CA ALA A 217 0.66 -0.35 -2.50
C ALA A 217 1.74 -1.38 -2.10
N SER A 218 2.87 -0.92 -1.57
CA SER A 218 3.96 -1.77 -1.10
C SER A 218 3.57 -2.68 0.06
N VAL A 219 2.88 -2.16 1.08
CA VAL A 219 2.41 -2.95 2.23
C VAL A 219 1.50 -4.08 1.76
N TRP A 220 0.49 -3.75 0.95
CA TRP A 220 -0.46 -4.74 0.45
C TRP A 220 0.19 -5.77 -0.47
N LYS A 221 1.14 -5.38 -1.33
CA LYS A 221 1.81 -6.30 -2.26
C LYS A 221 2.82 -7.21 -1.56
N ASN A 222 3.71 -6.64 -0.75
CA ASN A 222 4.88 -7.37 -0.24
C ASN A 222 4.52 -8.38 0.84
N GLN A 223 3.47 -8.11 1.62
CA GLN A 223 3.04 -9.01 2.69
C GLN A 223 1.98 -10.02 2.24
N TYR A 224 1.66 -10.07 0.95
CA TYR A 224 0.68 -11.02 0.41
C TYR A 224 1.18 -12.47 0.40
N GLN A 225 2.42 -12.66 -0.04
CA GLN A 225 3.01 -13.98 -0.26
C GLN A 225 3.71 -14.53 0.99
N GLY A 226 3.94 -15.84 0.99
CA GLY A 226 4.62 -16.56 2.07
C GLY A 226 3.66 -17.26 3.02
N GLU A 227 4.21 -18.16 3.84
CA GLU A 227 3.48 -18.96 4.83
C GLU A 227 2.70 -18.11 5.85
N LEU A 228 3.24 -16.92 6.15
CA LEU A 228 2.64 -15.93 7.06
C LEU A 228 2.09 -14.70 6.33
N GLY A 229 1.98 -14.77 5.00
CA GLY A 229 1.42 -13.68 4.21
C GLY A 229 -0.09 -13.60 4.39
N TRP A 230 -0.66 -12.39 4.30
CA TRP A 230 -2.10 -12.19 4.45
C TRP A 230 -2.91 -12.98 3.40
N GLY A 231 -2.32 -13.27 2.23
CA GLY A 231 -2.95 -14.10 1.19
C GLY A 231 -3.25 -15.52 1.66
N ALA A 232 -2.31 -16.17 2.35
CA ALA A 232 -2.51 -17.50 2.94
C ALA A 232 -3.58 -17.46 4.04
N GLY A 233 -3.54 -16.42 4.89
CA GLY A 233 -4.55 -16.17 5.92
C GLY A 233 -5.96 -16.07 5.33
N VAL A 234 -6.14 -15.34 4.22
CA VAL A 234 -7.43 -15.19 3.55
C VAL A 234 -7.97 -16.53 3.05
N VAL A 235 -7.15 -17.36 2.41
CA VAL A 235 -7.58 -18.68 1.93
C VAL A 235 -8.06 -19.56 3.08
N ASN A 236 -7.34 -19.54 4.20
CA ASN A 236 -7.70 -20.29 5.40
C ASN A 236 -9.00 -19.77 6.02
N ALA A 237 -9.15 -18.46 6.17
CA ALA A 237 -10.38 -17.84 6.65
C ALA A 237 -11.57 -18.20 5.76
N LEU A 238 -11.45 -18.07 4.43
CA LEU A 238 -12.51 -18.41 3.47
C LEU A 238 -12.95 -19.87 3.57
N LYS A 239 -12.01 -20.80 3.75
CA LYS A 239 -12.32 -22.21 3.96
C LYS A 239 -13.19 -22.41 5.21
N VAL A 240 -12.81 -21.82 6.34
CA VAL A 240 -13.55 -21.95 7.60
C VAL A 240 -14.92 -21.29 7.51
N LEU A 241 -15.00 -20.08 6.96
CA LEU A 241 -16.24 -19.34 6.74
C LEU A 241 -17.21 -20.14 5.85
N HIS A 242 -16.71 -20.77 4.79
CA HIS A 242 -17.52 -21.61 3.90
C HIS A 242 -18.19 -22.77 4.65
N TYR A 243 -17.42 -23.50 5.47
CA TYR A 243 -17.97 -24.59 6.29
C TYR A 243 -18.96 -24.08 7.35
N ALA A 244 -18.70 -22.93 7.95
CA ALA A 244 -19.58 -22.30 8.93
C ALA A 244 -20.94 -21.95 8.31
N ILE A 245 -20.94 -21.33 7.14
CA ILE A 245 -22.15 -20.97 6.37
C ILE A 245 -22.97 -22.22 6.04
N ILE A 246 -22.35 -23.26 5.48
CA ILE A 246 -23.04 -24.52 5.13
C ILE A 246 -23.66 -25.15 6.39
N SER A 247 -22.93 -25.18 7.49
CA SER A 247 -23.39 -25.76 8.76
C SER A 247 -24.60 -25.03 9.34
N LEU A 248 -24.64 -23.69 9.21
CA LEU A 248 -25.78 -22.85 9.60
C LEU A 248 -26.99 -23.11 8.70
N GLN A 249 -26.80 -23.14 7.37
CA GLN A 249 -27.87 -23.36 6.39
C GLN A 249 -28.52 -24.75 6.50
N GLN A 250 -27.72 -25.77 6.79
CA GLN A 250 -28.20 -27.14 6.96
C GLN A 250 -28.83 -27.41 8.34
N GLY A 251 -28.85 -26.40 9.24
CA GLY A 251 -29.37 -26.56 10.60
C GLY A 251 -28.61 -27.59 11.42
N VAL A 252 -27.35 -27.87 11.08
CA VAL A 252 -26.55 -28.90 11.76
C VAL A 252 -26.30 -28.43 13.19
N ARG A 253 -27.08 -29.00 14.12
CA ARG A 253 -26.69 -29.14 15.52
C ARG A 253 -25.53 -30.12 15.58
N THR A 254 -24.31 -29.63 15.36
CA THR A 254 -23.12 -30.35 15.81
C THR A 254 -23.04 -30.17 17.32
N ASP A 255 -23.83 -30.95 18.06
CA ASP A 255 -23.47 -31.33 19.42
C ASP A 255 -22.17 -32.10 19.28
N LEU A 256 -21.03 -31.44 19.52
CA LEU A 256 -19.77 -32.16 19.69
C LEU A 256 -19.93 -33.07 20.93
N PRO A 257 -19.42 -34.32 20.89
CA PRO A 257 -19.41 -35.16 22.07
C PRO A 257 -18.60 -34.45 23.16
N ARG A 258 -19.17 -34.36 24.37
CA ARG A 258 -18.38 -34.09 25.56
C ARG A 258 -17.49 -35.31 25.81
N GLU A 259 -16.21 -35.20 25.51
CA GLU A 259 -15.16 -35.99 26.15
C GLU A 259 -14.24 -35.07 26.96
#